data_AF-A0A968KQ85-F1
#
_entry.id   AF-A0A968KQ85-F1
#
_cell.length_a   1.000
_cell.length_b   1.000
_cell.length_c   1.000
_cell.angle_alpha   90.00
_cell.angle_beta   90.00
_cell.angle_gamma   90.00
#
_symmetry.space_group_name_H-M   'P 1'
#
loop_
_entity.id
_entity.type
_entity.pdbx_description
1 polymer ?
#
loop_
_entity_poly.entity_id
_entity_poly.type
_entity_poly.pdbx_seq_one_letter_code
_entity_poly.pdbx_strand_id
1 'polypeptide(L)' 'ILARAEAFPNLEELQLGWNEIRDAGGRAFAQSQTFPKLKKLDLRGNFLAEETKNTLKKDLAHLQSLKLY' A
#
# COMPACT_ATOMS: atom_id res chain seq x y z
N ILE A 1 5.96 9.19 -4.64
CA ILE A 1 5.11 10.39 -4.68
C ILE A 1 3.69 10.07 -4.21
N LEU A 2 3.04 9.01 -4.73
CA LEU A 2 1.65 8.69 -4.38
C LEU A 2 1.39 8.41 -2.89
N ALA A 3 2.24 7.65 -2.21
CA ALA A 3 2.08 7.34 -0.78
C ALA A 3 2.13 8.57 0.16
N ARG A 4 2.46 9.76 -0.36
CA ARG A 4 2.48 11.02 0.39
C ARG A 4 1.51 12.05 -0.19
N ALA A 5 0.62 11.63 -1.09
CA ALA A 5 -0.29 12.53 -1.77
C ALA A 5 -1.52 12.82 -0.90
N GLU A 6 -1.69 14.08 -0.50
CA GLU A 6 -2.82 14.55 0.31
C GLU A 6 -4.09 14.86 -0.53
N ALA A 7 -4.03 14.66 -1.84
CA ALA A 7 -5.10 15.01 -2.78
C ALA A 7 -6.34 14.09 -2.71
N PHE A 8 -6.27 12.97 -1.98
CA PHE A 8 -7.30 11.92 -2.02
C PHE A 8 -7.84 11.52 -0.64
N PRO A 9 -8.40 12.46 0.15
CA PRO A 9 -8.86 12.18 1.51
C PRO A 9 -10.05 11.21 1.58
N ASN A 10 -10.77 11.02 0.46
CA ASN A 10 -11.94 10.14 0.36
C ASN A 10 -11.67 8.82 -0.38
N LEU A 11 -10.42 8.52 -0.74
CA LEU A 11 -10.10 7.30 -1.46
C LEU A 11 -10.31 6.07 -0.56
N GLU A 12 -11.15 5.13 -1.01
CA GLU A 12 -11.42 3.89 -0.28
C GLU A 12 -10.66 2.69 -0.87
N GLU A 13 -10.37 2.71 -2.18
CA GLU A 13 -9.71 1.61 -2.87
C GLU A 13 -8.58 2.13 -3.76
N LEU A 14 -7.41 1.52 -3.66
CA LEU A 14 -6.24 1.85 -4.46
C LEU A 14 -5.66 0.60 -5.13
N GLN A 15 -5.68 0.59 -6.46
CA GLN A 15 -5.22 -0.53 -7.28
C GLN A 15 -3.86 -0.18 -7.92
N LEU A 16 -2.80 -0.85 -7.49
CA LEU A 16 -1.43 -0.65 -7.96
C LEU A 16 -0.75 -1.99 -8.31
N GLY A 17 -1.54 -3.03 -8.59
CA GLY A 17 -1.02 -4.31 -9.01
C GLY A 17 -0.23 -4.22 -10.32
N TRP A 18 0.74 -5.12 -10.50
CA TRP A 18 1.55 -5.28 -11.71
C TRP A 18 2.29 -4.00 -12.13
N ASN A 19 2.87 -3.30 -11.16
CA ASN A 19 3.75 -2.16 -11.38
C ASN A 19 5.20 -2.50 -10.94
N GLU A 20 6.09 -1.52 -11.02
CA GLU A 20 7.48 -1.66 -10.58
C GLU A 20 7.73 -1.15 -9.15
N ILE A 21 6.76 -1.28 -8.25
CA ILE A 21 6.93 -0.84 -6.86
C ILE A 21 7.93 -1.76 -6.17
N ARG A 22 9.01 -1.16 -5.67
CA ARG A 22 10.05 -1.82 -4.88
C ARG A 22 9.85 -1.56 -3.39
N ASP A 23 10.70 -2.17 -2.56
CA ASP A 23 10.61 -2.11 -1.11
C ASP A 23 10.50 -0.70 -0.52
N ALA A 24 11.21 0.29 -1.11
CA ALA A 24 11.10 1.68 -0.67
C ALA A 24 9.69 2.25 -0.86
N GLY A 25 9.02 1.90 -1.97
CA GLY A 25 7.64 2.27 -2.21
C GLY A 25 6.66 1.54 -1.30
N GLY A 26 6.88 0.24 -1.06
CA GLY A 26 6.10 -0.54 -0.10
C GLY A 26 6.18 0.06 1.31
N ARG A 27 7.39 0.33 1.81
CA ARG A 27 7.57 0.99 3.12
C ARG A 27 6.95 2.39 3.17
N ALA A 28 6.98 3.14 2.07
CA ALA A 28 6.29 4.43 2.01
C ALA A 28 4.77 4.29 2.19
N PHE A 29 4.14 3.23 1.66
CA PHE A 29 2.73 2.94 1.91
C PHE A 29 2.46 2.53 3.37
N ALA A 30 3.33 1.72 3.98
CA ALA A 30 3.20 1.34 5.38
C ALA A 30 3.24 2.55 6.34
N GLN A 31 4.00 3.58 5.99
CA GLN A 31 4.16 4.81 6.78
C GLN A 31 3.17 5.92 6.39
N SER A 32 2.35 5.70 5.36
CA SER A 32 1.46 6.73 4.82
C SER A 32 0.30 7.02 5.77
N GLN A 33 0.03 8.31 6.00
CA GLN A 33 -1.16 8.78 6.72
C GLN A 33 -2.11 9.56 5.80
N THR A 34 -1.87 9.54 4.49
CA THR A 34 -2.56 10.43 3.54
C THR A 34 -3.85 9.85 2.96
N PHE A 35 -4.18 8.59 3.28
CA PHE A 35 -5.41 7.93 2.86
C PHE A 35 -6.26 7.47 4.05
N PRO A 36 -6.87 8.40 4.80
CA PRO A 36 -7.55 8.09 6.06
C PRO A 36 -8.79 7.20 5.90
N LYS A 37 -9.36 7.10 4.69
CA LYS A 37 -10.52 6.26 4.38
C LYS A 37 -10.18 5.00 3.59
N LEU A 38 -8.90 4.70 3.38
CA LEU A 38 -8.51 3.55 2.58
C LEU A 38 -8.94 2.26 3.27
N LYS A 39 -9.62 1.40 2.52
CA LYS A 39 -10.09 0.08 2.94
C LYS A 39 -9.43 -1.03 2.16
N LYS A 40 -9.06 -0.78 0.89
CA LYS A 40 -8.47 -1.80 0.01
C LYS A 40 -7.23 -1.27 -0.70
N LEU A 41 -6.16 -2.07 -0.65
CA LEU A 41 -4.91 -1.80 -1.36
C LEU A 41 -4.46 -3.05 -2.13
N ASP A 42 -4.25 -2.90 -3.43
CA ASP A 42 -3.68 -3.96 -4.27
C ASP A 42 -2.26 -3.59 -4.69
N LEU A 43 -1.28 -4.38 -4.25
CA LEU A 43 0.14 -4.31 -4.60
C LEU A 43 0.65 -5.62 -5.23
N ARG A 44 -0.23 -6.52 -5.68
CA ARG A 44 0.21 -7.80 -6.27
C ARG A 44 1.07 -7.61 -7.50
N GLY A 45 1.95 -8.56 -7.81
CA GLY A 45 2.81 -8.48 -8.99
C GLY A 45 3.82 -7.32 -9.00
N ASN A 46 4.13 -6.73 -7.84
CA ASN A 46 5.22 -5.76 -7.65
C ASN A 46 6.50 -6.44 -7.11
N PHE A 47 7.62 -5.72 -7.08
CA PHE A 47 8.94 -6.22 -6.70
C PHE A 47 9.24 -5.99 -5.21
N LEU A 48 8.40 -6.56 -4.35
CA LEU A 48 8.54 -6.46 -2.89
C LEU A 48 9.21 -7.73 -2.33
N ALA A 49 10.27 -7.55 -1.53
CA ALA A 49 10.83 -8.63 -0.73
C ALA A 49 9.82 -9.12 0.31
N GLU A 50 9.94 -10.39 0.74
CA GLU A 50 9.04 -10.99 1.73
C GLU A 50 9.04 -10.21 3.05
N GLU A 51 10.18 -9.63 3.45
CA GLU A 51 10.28 -8.76 4.63
C GLU A 51 9.36 -7.54 4.50
N THR A 52 9.40 -6.83 3.37
CA THR A 52 8.51 -5.69 3.11
C THR A 52 7.04 -6.12 3.09
N LYS A 53 6.71 -7.27 2.50
CA LYS A 53 5.35 -7.81 2.50
C LYS A 53 4.86 -8.07 3.92
N ASN A 54 5.71 -8.61 4.80
CA ASN A 54 5.36 -8.84 6.20
C ASN A 54 5.15 -7.54 6.97
N THR A 55 6.00 -6.53 6.74
CA THR A 55 5.80 -5.17 7.28
C THR A 55 4.45 -4.60 6.83
N LEU A 56 4.14 -4.67 5.53
CA LEU A 56 2.87 -4.20 4.99
C LEU A 56 1.66 -4.91 5.60
N LYS A 57 1.71 -6.24 5.77
CA LYS A 57 0.64 -7.01 6.44
C LYS A 57 0.42 -6.54 7.88
N LYS A 58 1.49 -6.25 8.60
CA LYS A 58 1.42 -5.79 10.01
C LYS A 58 0.89 -4.37 10.10
N ASP A 59 1.48 -3.45 9.36
CA ASP A 59 1.22 -2.01 9.51
C ASP A 59 -0.12 -1.61 8.87
N LEU A 60 -0.53 -2.33 7.82
CA LEU A 60 -1.81 -2.12 7.13
C LEU A 60 -2.87 -3.16 7.51
N ALA A 61 -2.76 -3.78 8.70
CA ALA A 61 -3.71 -4.78 9.20
C ALA A 61 -5.14 -4.25 9.37
N HIS A 62 -5.31 -2.92 9.40
CA HIS A 62 -6.60 -2.25 9.48
C HIS A 62 -7.37 -2.23 8.14
N LEU A 63 -6.70 -2.53 7.02
CA LEU A 63 -7.36 -2.61 5.72
C LEU A 63 -8.28 -3.84 5.66
N GLN A 64 -9.43 -3.67 5.03
CA GLN A 64 -10.36 -4.77 4.74
C GLN A 64 -9.79 -5.74 3.70
N SER A 65 -8.93 -5.26 2.80
CA SER A 65 -8.26 -6.09 1.81
C SER A 65 -6.88 -5.55 1.46
N LEU A 66 -5.86 -6.39 1.62
CA LEU A 66 -4.49 -6.13 1.17
C LEU A 66 -4.04 -7.28 0.27
N LYS A 67 -3.74 -6.99 -1.00
CA LYS A 67 -3.24 -7.98 -1.96
C LYS A 67 -1.75 -7.75 -2.21
N LEU A 68 -0.95 -8.80 -2.03
CA LEU A 68 0.52 -8.76 -2.19
C LEU A 68 1.06 -9.84 -3.14
N TYR A 69 0.19 -10.75 -3.59
CA TYR A 69 0.50 -11.88 -4.48
C TYR A 69 -0.59 -11.98 -5.54
#